data_AF-A0A1N7C666-F1
#
_entry.id   AF-A0A1N7C666-F1
#
_cell.length_a   1.000
_cell.length_b   1.000
_cell.length_c   1.000
_cell.angle_alpha   90.00
_cell.angle_beta   90.00
_cell.angle_gamma   90.00
#
_symmetry.space_group_name_H-M   'P 1'
#
loop_
_entity.id
_entity.type
_entity.pdbx_description
1 polymer ?
#
loop_
_entity_poly.entity_id
_entity_poly.type
_entity_poly.pdbx_seq_one_letter_code
_entity_poly.pdbx_strand_id
1 'polypeptide(L)'
;MTLPVPPDPRVIIQNSIVTLREVIAPLAEDEWARFNASLLIGALEYALGGLDRDRGAEHRSALAASVASLKAVVDKNGDNELLAAFAEKSPFVAASQMLVWGQNHPGDTAAAIQKTLRAELYAQLDEEIGAAAPMMGAFVRGMAGEI
;
A
#
# COMPACT_ATOMS: atom_id res chain seq x y z
N MET A 1 8.09 7.89 6.37
CA MET A 1 7.12 7.53 5.31
C MET A 1 6.24 6.44 5.87
N THR A 2 4.94 6.70 6.01
CA THR A 2 3.95 5.63 6.24
C THR A 2 3.76 4.90 4.91
N LEU A 3 3.68 3.57 4.95
CA LEU A 3 3.39 2.78 3.76
C LEU A 3 2.03 3.18 3.18
N PRO A 4 1.84 3.07 1.86
CA PRO A 4 0.53 3.27 1.27
C PRO A 4 -0.44 2.24 1.86
N VAL A 5 -1.44 2.74 2.59
CA VAL A 5 -2.62 1.95 2.93
C VAL A 5 -3.51 1.97 1.69
N PRO A 6 -3.84 0.81 1.10
CA PRO A 6 -4.72 0.78 -0.06
C PRO A 6 -6.06 1.44 0.31
N PRO A 7 -6.56 2.42 -0.48
CA PRO A 7 -7.87 2.99 -0.27
C PRO A 7 -8.95 1.92 -0.43
N ASP A 8 -10.02 2.03 0.37
CA ASP A 8 -11.14 1.09 0.32
C ASP A 8 -11.81 1.14 -1.07
N PRO A 9 -11.83 0.02 -1.83
CA PRO A 9 -12.48 -0.05 -3.13
C PRO A 9 -13.94 0.41 -3.13
N ARG A 10 -14.68 0.17 -2.04
CA ARG A 10 -16.08 0.59 -1.92
C ARG A 10 -16.21 2.11 -1.92
N VAL A 11 -15.32 2.80 -1.21
CA VAL A 11 -15.29 4.26 -1.15
C VAL A 11 -14.93 4.82 -2.53
N ILE A 12 -13.96 4.23 -3.21
CA ILE A 12 -13.57 4.64 -4.57
C ILE A 12 -14.78 4.52 -5.52
N ILE A 13 -15.46 3.37 -5.52
CA ILE A 13 -16.62 3.14 -6.38
C ILE A 13 -17.75 4.13 -6.08
N GLN A 14 -18.07 4.36 -4.80
CA GLN A 14 -19.11 5.31 -4.39
C GLN A 14 -18.79 6.73 -4.88
N ASN A 15 -17.57 7.20 -4.64
CA ASN A 15 -17.13 8.52 -5.08
C ASN A 15 -17.11 8.65 -6.61
N SER A 16 -16.73 7.58 -7.30
CA SER A 16 -16.73 7.54 -8.77
C SER A 16 -18.15 7.62 -9.33
N ILE A 17 -19.14 6.96 -8.72
CA ILE A 17 -20.54 7.05 -9.13
C ILE A 17 -21.07 8.49 -8.99
N VAL A 18 -20.80 9.13 -7.85
CA VAL A 18 -21.24 10.51 -7.60
C VAL A 18 -20.58 11.46 -8.60
N THR A 19 -19.26 11.37 -8.77
CA THR A 19 -18.51 12.21 -9.72
C THR A 19 -19.00 12.02 -11.15
N LEU A 20 -19.21 10.77 -11.58
CA LEU A 20 -19.71 10.49 -12.93
C LEU A 20 -21.09 11.13 -13.15
N ARG A 21 -22.01 10.97 -12.20
CA ARG A 21 -23.40 11.44 -12.32
C ARG A 21 -23.53 12.95 -12.24
N GLU A 22 -22.84 13.57 -11.28
CA GLU A 22 -23.08 14.97 -10.90
C GLU A 22 -22.14 15.95 -11.61
N VAL A 23 -20.98 15.46 -12.08
CA VAL A 23 -19.93 16.33 -12.65
C VAL A 23 -19.66 15.99 -14.11
N ILE A 24 -19.39 14.72 -14.43
CA ILE A 24 -18.95 14.34 -15.78
C ILE A 24 -20.11 14.26 -16.76
N ALA A 25 -21.19 13.55 -16.40
CA ALA A 25 -22.33 13.33 -17.31
C ALA A 25 -23.00 14.63 -17.79
N PRO A 26 -23.20 15.67 -16.96
CA PRO A 26 -23.75 16.95 -17.42
C PRO A 26 -22.84 17.70 -18.41
N LEU A 27 -21.55 17.37 -18.44
CA LEU A 27 -20.52 18.04 -19.22
C LEU A 27 -19.91 17.11 -20.28
N ALA A 28 -20.60 16.05 -20.71
CA ALA A 28 -20.01 14.97 -21.52
C ALA A 28 -19.32 15.42 -22.83
N GLU A 29 -19.71 16.56 -23.38
CA GLU A 29 -19.10 17.14 -24.59
C GLU A 29 -17.87 18.02 -24.30
N ASP A 30 -17.60 18.33 -23.04
CA ASP A 30 -16.47 19.15 -22.58
C ASP A 30 -15.20 18.30 -22.51
N GLU A 31 -14.10 18.85 -23.02
CA GLU A 31 -12.76 18.25 -22.97
C GLU A 31 -12.29 18.00 -21.53
N TRP A 32 -12.60 18.91 -20.61
CA TRP A 32 -12.33 18.73 -19.19
C TRP A 32 -13.08 17.52 -18.63
N ALA A 33 -14.34 17.30 -19.04
CA ALA A 33 -15.11 16.15 -18.57
C ALA A 33 -14.55 14.83 -19.11
N ARG A 34 -14.07 14.80 -20.36
CA ARG A 34 -13.40 13.64 -20.97
C ARG A 34 -12.09 13.30 -20.25
N PHE A 35 -11.28 14.32 -19.94
CA PHE A 35 -10.10 14.15 -19.11
C PHE A 35 -10.45 13.52 -17.74
N ASN A 36 -11.41 14.09 -17.02
CA ASN A 36 -11.80 13.57 -15.71
C ASN A 36 -12.44 12.17 -15.79
N ALA A 37 -13.15 11.85 -16.86
CA ALA A 37 -13.67 10.50 -17.12
C ALA A 37 -12.54 9.48 -17.25
N SER A 38 -11.43 9.85 -17.91
CA SER A 38 -10.28 8.95 -18.05
C SER A 38 -9.58 8.69 -16.70
N LEU A 39 -9.49 9.70 -15.82
CA LEU A 39 -9.02 9.53 -14.45
C LEU A 39 -9.95 8.61 -13.64
N LEU A 40 -11.27 8.80 -13.80
CA LEU A 40 -12.28 7.99 -13.15
C LEU A 40 -12.17 6.50 -13.54
N ILE A 41 -11.91 6.23 -14.82
CA ILE A 41 -11.66 4.86 -15.32
C ILE A 41 -10.45 4.26 -14.61
N GLY A 42 -9.32 4.97 -14.55
CA GLY A 42 -8.14 4.48 -13.85
C GLY A 42 -8.39 4.19 -12.35
N ALA A 43 -9.19 5.03 -11.69
CA ALA A 43 -9.57 4.80 -10.29
C ALA A 43 -10.48 3.57 -10.12
N LEU A 44 -11.39 3.35 -11.06
CA LEU A 44 -12.26 2.17 -11.08
C LEU A 44 -11.47 0.89 -11.38
N GLU A 45 -10.48 0.93 -12.27
CA GLU A 45 -9.58 -0.20 -12.54
C GLU A 45 -8.76 -0.56 -11.29
N TYR A 46 -8.25 0.43 -10.56
CA TYR A 46 -7.59 0.21 -9.27
C TYR A 46 -8.52 -0.44 -8.25
N ALA A 47 -9.75 0.08 -8.13
CA ALA A 47 -10.75 -0.43 -7.21
C ALA A 47 -11.16 -1.87 -7.56
N LEU A 48 -11.32 -2.18 -8.85
CA LEU A 48 -11.62 -3.53 -9.32
C LEU A 48 -10.52 -4.52 -8.90
N GLY A 49 -9.25 -4.16 -9.10
CA GLY A 49 -8.13 -4.98 -8.64
C GLY A 49 -8.10 -5.19 -7.12
N GLY A 50 -8.60 -4.23 -6.34
CA GLY A 50 -8.77 -4.37 -4.88
C GLY A 50 -10.03 -5.13 -4.45
N LEU A 51 -11.02 -5.31 -5.33
CA LEU A 51 -12.16 -6.20 -5.09
C LEU A 51 -11.83 -7.65 -5.44
N ASP A 52 -11.02 -7.87 -6.47
CA ASP A 52 -10.58 -9.21 -6.88
C ASP A 52 -9.63 -9.86 -5.87
N ARG A 53 -8.90 -9.03 -5.11
CA ARG A 53 -7.97 -9.46 -4.05
C ARG A 53 -8.05 -8.49 -2.87
N ASP A 54 -8.22 -9.00 -1.66
CA ASP A 54 -8.09 -8.19 -0.44
C ASP A 54 -6.60 -7.92 -0.18
N ARG A 55 -5.98 -7.08 -1.02
CA ARG A 55 -4.55 -6.71 -0.93
C ARG A 55 -4.21 -6.21 0.47
N GLY A 56 -5.12 -5.46 1.10
CA GLY A 56 -4.93 -4.99 2.47
C GLY A 56 -4.78 -6.14 3.48
N ALA A 57 -5.58 -7.19 3.37
CA ALA A 57 -5.45 -8.39 4.21
C ALA A 57 -4.22 -9.24 3.84
N GLU A 58 -3.88 -9.35 2.56
CA GLU A 58 -2.70 -10.07 2.07
C GLU A 58 -1.42 -9.42 2.62
N HIS A 59 -1.23 -8.10 2.44
CA HIS A 59 -0.10 -7.33 2.96
C HIS A 59 0.02 -7.44 4.49
N ARG A 60 -1.12 -7.36 5.21
CA ARG A 60 -1.12 -7.57 6.67
C ARG A 60 -0.63 -8.96 7.05
N SER A 61 -1.09 -9.98 6.34
CA SER A 61 -0.75 -11.38 6.62
C SER A 61 0.71 -11.69 6.29
N ALA A 62 1.21 -11.19 5.16
CA ALA A 62 2.59 -11.32 4.74
C ALA A 62 3.55 -10.61 5.70
N LEU A 63 3.22 -9.37 6.11
CA LEU A 63 3.99 -8.65 7.12
C LEU A 63 3.98 -9.36 8.48
N ALA A 64 2.85 -9.92 8.90
CA ALA A 64 2.77 -10.71 10.13
C ALA A 64 3.65 -11.96 10.07
N ALA A 65 3.67 -12.66 8.93
CA ALA A 65 4.54 -13.81 8.71
C ALA A 65 6.02 -13.41 8.73
N SER A 66 6.37 -12.30 8.09
CA SER A 66 7.72 -11.73 8.11
C SER A 66 8.17 -11.35 9.53
N VAL A 67 7.32 -10.70 10.32
CA VAL A 67 7.58 -10.43 11.74
C VAL A 67 7.78 -11.75 12.51
N ALA A 68 6.89 -12.72 12.36
CA ALA A 68 6.98 -14.00 13.06
C ALA A 68 8.28 -14.76 12.72
N SER A 69 8.75 -14.68 11.47
CA SER A 69 9.99 -15.33 11.03
C SER A 69 11.25 -14.80 11.76
N LEU A 70 11.22 -13.55 12.21
CA LEU A 70 12.32 -12.92 12.94
C LEU A 70 12.44 -13.44 14.37
N LYS A 71 11.43 -14.14 14.89
CA LYS A 71 11.42 -14.66 16.26
C LYS A 71 12.61 -15.57 16.54
N ALA A 72 12.95 -16.46 15.60
CA ALA A 72 14.08 -17.37 15.76
C ALA A 72 15.44 -16.63 15.86
N VAL A 73 15.58 -15.50 15.14
CA VAL A 73 16.78 -14.67 15.18
C VAL A 73 16.89 -13.95 16.53
N VAL A 74 15.78 -13.36 16.99
CA VAL A 74 15.69 -12.67 18.27
C VAL A 74 15.96 -13.62 19.43
N ASP A 75 15.30 -14.79 19.44
CA ASP A 75 15.46 -15.78 20.50
C ASP A 75 16.91 -16.33 20.56
N LYS A 76 17.56 -16.51 19.39
CA LYS A 76 18.96 -16.97 19.32
C LYS A 76 19.94 -15.95 19.88
N ASN A 77 19.71 -14.66 19.63
CA ASN A 77 20.64 -13.60 20.00
C ASN A 77 20.36 -13.00 21.39
N GLY A 78 19.24 -13.38 22.02
CA GLY A 78 18.89 -12.94 23.38
C GLY A 78 18.39 -11.50 23.45
N ASP A 79 17.87 -10.95 22.34
CA ASP A 79 17.41 -9.57 22.23
C ASP A 79 16.02 -9.39 22.88
N ASN A 80 15.96 -9.52 24.21
CA ASN A 80 14.72 -9.55 24.99
C ASN A 80 13.85 -8.28 24.84
N GLU A 81 14.46 -7.15 24.49
CA GLU A 81 13.76 -5.89 24.21
C GLU A 81 12.79 -6.00 23.03
N LEU A 82 13.06 -6.89 22.08
CA LEU A 82 12.21 -7.13 20.91
C LEU A 82 11.03 -8.05 21.20
N LEU A 83 11.01 -8.74 22.35
CA LEU A 83 9.92 -9.66 22.69
C LEU A 83 8.56 -8.96 22.77
N ALA A 84 8.54 -7.70 23.19
CA ALA A 84 7.33 -6.87 23.24
C ALA A 84 6.71 -6.66 21.84
N ALA A 85 7.54 -6.52 20.79
CA ALA A 85 7.06 -6.29 19.43
C ALA A 85 6.27 -7.50 18.88
N PHE A 86 6.57 -8.73 19.33
CA PHE A 86 5.81 -9.92 18.93
C PHE A 86 4.44 -10.03 19.61
N ALA A 87 4.21 -9.29 20.69
CA ALA A 87 2.92 -9.25 21.39
C ALA A 87 1.94 -8.24 20.78
N GLU A 88 2.41 -7.39 19.85
CA GLU A 88 1.59 -6.39 19.19
C GLU A 88 0.54 -7.04 18.28
N LYS A 89 -0.70 -6.55 18.37
CA LYS A 89 -1.81 -7.04 17.53
C LYS A 89 -1.70 -6.60 16.08
N SER A 90 -1.01 -5.47 15.85
CA SER A 90 -0.81 -4.93 14.51
C SER A 90 0.59 -5.29 14.01
N PRO A 91 0.71 -6.04 12.90
CA PRO A 91 2.02 -6.39 12.34
C PRO A 91 2.81 -5.15 11.88
N PHE A 92 2.11 -4.06 11.54
CA PHE A 92 2.76 -2.78 11.22
C PHE A 92 3.40 -2.12 12.44
N VAL A 93 2.73 -2.17 13.59
CA VAL A 93 3.29 -1.63 14.84
C VAL A 93 4.50 -2.45 15.27
N ALA A 94 4.39 -3.79 15.22
CA ALA A 94 5.51 -4.70 15.47
C ALA A 94 6.71 -4.41 14.56
N ALA A 95 6.49 -4.38 13.25
CA ALA A 95 7.54 -4.11 12.26
C ALA A 95 8.19 -2.73 12.46
N SER A 96 7.39 -1.71 12.80
CA SER A 96 7.91 -0.37 13.07
C SER A 96 8.78 -0.33 14.31
N GLN A 97 8.36 -0.96 15.41
CA GLN A 97 9.15 -1.08 16.64
C GLN A 97 10.48 -1.79 16.37
N MET A 98 10.45 -2.91 15.64
CA MET A 98 11.66 -3.66 15.27
C MET A 98 12.62 -2.84 14.40
N LEU A 99 12.10 -2.12 13.40
CA LEU A 99 12.93 -1.26 12.54
C LEU A 99 13.56 -0.10 13.31
N VAL A 100 12.81 0.52 14.23
CA VAL A 100 13.32 1.58 15.11
C VAL A 100 14.37 1.02 16.07
N TRP A 101 14.13 -0.14 16.66
CA TRP A 101 15.13 -0.81 17.51
C TRP A 101 16.42 -1.07 16.73
N GLY A 102 16.33 -1.60 15.51
CA GLY A 102 17.48 -1.89 14.66
C GLY A 102 18.23 -0.65 14.14
N GLN A 103 17.64 0.55 14.23
CA GLN A 103 18.36 1.81 13.98
C GLN A 103 19.28 2.18 15.13
N ASN A 104 18.89 1.83 16.36
CA ASN A 104 19.63 2.17 17.58
C ASN A 104 20.59 1.06 18.03
N HIS A 105 20.42 -0.17 17.53
CA HIS A 105 21.21 -1.34 17.89
C HIS A 105 21.81 -2.02 16.65
N PRO A 106 22.89 -1.48 16.06
CA PRO A 106 23.51 -2.08 14.89
C PRO A 106 24.11 -3.46 15.22
N GLY A 107 23.93 -4.42 14.32
CA GLY A 107 24.39 -5.80 14.49
C GLY A 107 23.62 -6.77 13.61
N ASP A 108 23.89 -8.06 13.79
CA ASP A 108 23.30 -9.13 12.96
C ASP A 108 21.78 -9.19 13.05
N THR A 109 21.21 -8.97 14.25
CA THR A 109 19.75 -8.90 14.45
C THR A 109 19.16 -7.73 13.66
N ALA A 110 19.75 -6.53 13.74
CA ALA A 110 19.27 -5.37 13.00
C ALA A 110 19.38 -5.55 11.49
N ALA A 111 20.46 -6.17 11.00
CA ALA A 111 20.62 -6.51 9.59
C ALA A 111 19.53 -7.49 9.11
N ALA A 112 19.22 -8.51 9.92
CA ALA A 112 18.14 -9.46 9.63
C ALA A 112 16.77 -8.78 9.61
N ILE A 113 16.46 -7.96 10.62
CA ILE A 113 15.21 -7.18 10.70
C ILE A 113 15.06 -6.29 9.47
N GLN A 114 16.10 -5.51 9.13
CA GLN A 114 16.05 -4.61 7.98
C GLN A 114 15.87 -5.39 6.68
N LYS A 115 16.61 -6.49 6.48
CA LYS A 115 16.50 -7.30 5.27
C LYS A 115 15.09 -7.88 5.10
N THR A 116 14.56 -8.51 6.14
CA THR A 116 13.25 -9.18 6.08
C THR A 116 12.11 -8.17 5.94
N LEU A 117 12.06 -7.17 6.83
CA LEU A 117 10.95 -6.23 6.83
C LEU A 117 11.01 -5.29 5.63
N ARG A 118 12.18 -4.72 5.27
CA ARG A 118 12.24 -3.82 4.11
C ARG A 118 11.88 -4.53 2.80
N ALA A 119 12.24 -5.81 2.64
CA ALA A 119 11.86 -6.57 1.46
C ALA A 119 10.33 -6.66 1.33
N GLU A 120 9.63 -6.98 2.42
CA GLU A 120 8.17 -7.02 2.45
C GLU A 120 7.55 -5.65 2.18
N LEU A 121 8.07 -4.61 2.85
CA LEU A 121 7.56 -3.25 2.71
C LEU A 121 7.77 -2.69 1.30
N TYR A 122 8.88 -3.02 0.66
CA TYR A 122 9.12 -2.63 -0.73
C TYR A 122 8.29 -3.43 -1.71
N ALA A 123 8.08 -4.73 -1.49
CA ALA A 123 7.17 -5.52 -2.32
C ALA A 123 5.75 -4.94 -2.31
N GLN A 124 5.24 -4.57 -1.12
CA GLN A 124 3.97 -3.87 -1.00
C GLN A 124 3.97 -2.54 -1.77
N LEU A 125 5.03 -1.73 -1.63
CA LEU A 125 5.13 -0.45 -2.32
C LEU A 125 5.12 -0.62 -3.84
N ASP A 126 5.89 -1.57 -4.36
CA ASP A 126 6.00 -1.85 -5.79
C ASP A 126 4.66 -2.34 -6.37
N GLU A 127 3.95 -3.21 -5.64
CA GLU A 127 2.63 -3.67 -6.04
C GLU A 127 1.62 -2.52 -6.09
N GLU A 128 1.61 -1.64 -5.08
CA GLU A 128 0.68 -0.51 -5.05
C GLU A 128 1.02 0.55 -6.12
N ILE A 129 2.30 0.78 -6.42
CA ILE A 129 2.72 1.63 -7.54
C ILE A 129 2.23 1.03 -8.87
N GLY A 130 2.40 -0.28 -9.06
CA GLY A 130 1.93 -0.99 -10.25
C GLY A 130 0.41 -0.93 -10.41
N ALA A 131 -0.32 -1.16 -9.32
CA ALA A 131 -1.78 -1.07 -9.31
C ALA A 131 -2.28 0.34 -9.62
N ALA A 132 -1.56 1.39 -9.19
CA ALA A 132 -1.89 2.78 -9.46
C ALA A 132 -1.48 3.27 -10.87
N ALA A 133 -0.76 2.45 -11.64
CA ALA A 133 -0.26 2.82 -12.97
C ALA A 133 -1.34 3.30 -13.95
N PRO A 134 -2.56 2.73 -14.00
CA PRO A 134 -3.60 3.24 -14.91
C PRO A 134 -4.03 4.67 -14.59
N MET A 135 -4.16 5.03 -13.31
CA MET A 135 -4.46 6.39 -12.88
C MET A 135 -3.34 7.35 -13.26
N MET A 136 -2.08 6.98 -13.01
CA MET A 136 -0.93 7.80 -13.39
C MET A 136 -0.83 7.98 -14.91
N GLY A 137 -1.06 6.91 -15.68
CA GLY A 137 -1.07 6.96 -17.14
C GLY A 137 -2.18 7.85 -17.69
N ALA A 138 -3.40 7.78 -17.13
CA ALA A 138 -4.49 8.66 -17.49
C ALA A 138 -4.16 10.13 -17.18
N PHE A 139 -3.57 10.40 -16.01
CA PHE A 139 -3.16 11.75 -15.63
C PHE A 139 -2.10 12.33 -16.58
N VAL A 140 -1.06 11.55 -16.91
CA VAL A 140 0.00 11.98 -17.83
C VAL A 140 -0.55 12.26 -19.23
N ARG A 141 -1.37 11.36 -19.79
CA ARG A 141 -2.01 11.58 -21.10
C ARG A 141 -2.88 12.84 -21.12
N GLY A 142 -3.60 13.10 -20.02
CA GLY A 142 -4.45 14.27 -19.93
C GLY A 142 -3.69 15.59 -19.85
N MET A 143 -2.58 15.62 -19.09
CA MET A 143 -1.68 16.78 -19.10
C MET A 143 -1.03 17.01 -20.47
N ALA A 144 -0.84 15.96 -21.26
CA ALA A 144 -0.32 16.04 -22.63
C ALA A 144 -1.39 16.46 -23.67
N GLY A 145 -2.67 16.57 -23.29
CA GLY A 145 -3.77 16.87 -24.21
C GLY A 145 -4.11 15.72 -25.16
N GLU A 146 -3.78 14.48 -24.79
CA GLU A 146 -3.98 13.28 -25.61
C GLU A 146 -5.35 12.61 -25.38
N ILE A 147 -6.28 13.26 -24.67
CA ILE A 147 -7.57 12.72 -24.21
C ILE A 147 -8.71 13.62 -24.67
#